data_AF-A0A3Q2D912-F1
#
_entry.id   AF-A0A3Q2D912-F1
#
_cell.length_a   1.000
_cell.length_b   1.000
_cell.length_c   1.000
_cell.angle_alpha   90.00
_cell.angle_beta   90.00
_cell.angle_gamma   90.00
#
_symmetry.space_group_name_H-M   'P 1'
#
loop_
_entity.id
_entity.type
_entity.pdbx_description
1 polymer ?
#
loop_
_entity_poly.entity_id
_entity_poly.type
_entity_poly.pdbx_seq_one_letter_code
_entity_poly.pdbx_strand_id
1 'polypeptide(L)'
;LWCCLTFNLCALLCFLSYVILPCKVTDHPPVTAVEWTREDLKEEHVFCYENNKVDPVGQDPSYKDRVDLLDREMDGDLSVVLKNVTPDDNGIYECQLERESLDPTPICSIQLFLSHDLPDRSNSHLVLLCRRQ
;
A
#
# COMPACT_ATOMS: atom_id res chain seq x y z
N LEU A 1 1.27 38.56 12.42
CA LEU A 1 1.21 37.95 13.76
C LEU A 1 -0.12 37.24 13.87
N TRP A 2 -0.12 35.99 14.36
CA TRP A 2 -1.20 34.99 14.33
C TRP A 2 -1.29 34.30 12.95
N CYS A 3 -0.95 33.03 12.75
CA CYS A 3 -1.06 31.87 13.65
C CYS A 3 0.21 31.01 13.64
N CYS A 4 1.05 31.19 14.67
CA CYS A 4 1.74 30.05 15.29
C CYS A 4 0.74 29.38 16.26
N LEU A 5 -0.39 28.89 15.73
CA LEU A 5 -1.29 28.06 16.51
C LEU A 5 -0.99 26.61 16.17
N THR A 6 -0.03 26.13 16.98
CA THR A 6 0.40 24.76 17.24
C THR A 6 0.99 24.00 16.05
N PHE A 7 2.29 23.67 16.16
CA PHE A 7 2.94 22.60 15.40
C PHE A 7 2.08 21.32 15.32
N ASN A 8 1.25 21.10 16.34
CA ASN A 8 0.28 20.01 16.42
C ASN A 8 -0.86 20.08 15.40
N LEU A 9 -1.35 21.26 14.98
CA LEU A 9 -2.46 21.35 14.03
C LEU A 9 -2.01 21.09 12.58
N CYS A 10 -0.79 21.52 12.23
CA CYS A 10 -0.17 21.21 10.94
C CYS A 10 0.25 19.73 10.87
N ALA A 11 0.76 19.17 11.98
CA ALA A 11 0.91 17.73 12.12
C ALA A 11 -0.44 17.02 11.92
N LEU A 12 -1.53 17.52 12.53
CA LEU A 12 -2.90 16.97 12.39
C LEU A 12 -3.38 16.87 10.93
N LEU A 13 -2.96 17.80 10.06
CA LEU A 13 -3.32 17.80 8.63
C LEU A 13 -2.38 16.91 7.78
N CYS A 14 -1.17 16.59 8.26
CA CYS A 14 -0.30 15.58 7.64
C CYS A 14 -0.74 14.13 7.92
N PHE A 15 -1.65 13.87 8.87
CA PHE A 15 -2.14 12.50 9.16
C PHE A 15 -3.09 11.94 8.10
N LEU A 16 -3.51 12.72 7.09
CA LEU A 16 -4.37 12.27 5.99
C LEU A 16 -3.59 12.03 4.68
N SER A 17 -2.34 11.59 4.76
CA SER A 17 -1.64 11.05 3.60
C SER A 17 -2.18 9.65 3.28
N TYR A 18 -2.74 9.47 2.09
CA TYR A 18 -2.98 8.16 1.53
C TYR A 18 -2.18 8.00 0.25
N VAL A 19 -1.87 6.76 -0.08
CA VAL A 19 -1.09 6.40 -1.26
C VAL A 19 -1.78 5.23 -1.92
N ILE A 20 -1.71 5.20 -3.25
CA ILE A 20 -2.22 4.07 -4.02
C ILE A 20 -1.00 3.26 -4.42
N LEU A 21 -0.95 1.98 -4.09
CA LEU A 21 0.04 1.04 -4.61
C LEU A 21 -0.55 0.40 -5.88
N PRO A 22 -0.15 0.84 -7.09
CA PRO A 22 -0.80 0.41 -8.32
C PRO A 22 -0.42 -1.01 -8.74
N CYS A 23 -1.40 -1.91 -8.89
CA CYS A 23 -1.20 -3.24 -9.46
C CYS A 23 -2.29 -3.54 -10.49
N LYS A 24 -1.94 -3.47 -11.78
CA LYS A 24 -2.89 -3.73 -12.88
C LYS A 24 -2.50 -4.97 -13.66
N VAL A 25 -3.47 -5.85 -13.78
CA VAL A 25 -3.38 -7.17 -14.39
C VAL A 25 -4.14 -7.13 -15.72
N THR A 26 -3.40 -7.20 -16.82
CA THR A 26 -3.96 -7.34 -18.16
C THR A 26 -3.84 -8.81 -18.56
N ASP A 27 -4.90 -9.40 -19.12
CA ASP A 27 -4.94 -10.78 -19.66
C ASP A 27 -5.08 -11.94 -18.65
N HIS A 28 -5.72 -11.70 -17.50
CA HIS A 28 -6.03 -12.78 -16.55
C HIS A 28 -7.54 -12.96 -16.36
N PRO A 29 -8.00 -14.20 -16.08
CA PRO A 29 -9.39 -14.43 -15.66
C PRO A 29 -9.68 -13.66 -14.36
N PRO A 30 -10.96 -13.49 -14.00
CA PRO A 30 -11.36 -12.83 -12.76
C PRO A 30 -10.54 -13.33 -11.58
N VAL A 31 -9.90 -12.40 -10.88
CA VAL A 31 -9.03 -12.72 -9.75
C VAL A 31 -9.90 -12.91 -8.51
N THR A 32 -9.78 -14.06 -7.85
CA THR A 32 -10.57 -14.38 -6.64
C THR A 32 -9.85 -14.03 -5.34
N ALA A 33 -8.55 -13.76 -5.43
CA ALA A 33 -7.66 -13.58 -4.30
C ALA A 33 -6.42 -12.74 -4.66
N VAL A 34 -6.06 -11.81 -3.78
CA VAL A 34 -4.84 -11.00 -3.90
C VAL A 34 -4.18 -10.87 -2.53
N GLU A 35 -2.86 -11.02 -2.54
CA GLU A 35 -2.02 -10.77 -1.40
C GLU A 35 -1.03 -9.65 -1.73
N TRP A 36 -0.89 -8.73 -0.78
CA TRP A 36 0.15 -7.72 -0.76
C TRP A 36 1.12 -8.03 0.37
N THR A 37 2.39 -8.16 0.03
CA THR A 37 3.48 -8.38 0.98
C THR A 37 4.48 -7.23 0.92
N ARG A 38 5.43 -7.24 1.85
CA ARG A 38 6.56 -6.30 1.88
C ARG A 38 7.83 -7.12 2.14
N GLU A 39 8.91 -6.85 1.42
CA GLU A 39 10.12 -7.71 1.43
C GLU A 39 10.75 -7.91 2.83
N ASP A 40 10.59 -6.94 3.74
CA ASP A 40 11.13 -6.99 5.10
C ASP A 40 10.18 -7.67 6.11
N LEU A 41 8.93 -7.94 5.73
CA LEU A 41 7.98 -8.75 6.49
C LEU A 41 8.21 -10.22 6.16
N LYS A 42 8.44 -11.04 7.19
CA LYS A 42 8.80 -12.45 6.99
C LYS A 42 7.59 -13.35 6.79
N GLU A 43 6.69 -13.34 7.76
CA GLU A 43 5.52 -14.23 7.82
C GLU A 43 4.20 -13.45 7.80
N GLU A 44 4.27 -12.13 7.90
CA GLU A 44 3.11 -11.26 7.95
C GLU A 44 2.91 -10.57 6.60
N HIS A 45 1.65 -10.37 6.22
CA HIS A 45 1.29 -9.65 5.00
C HIS A 45 0.80 -8.24 5.28
N VAL A 46 0.89 -7.37 4.28
CA VAL A 46 0.35 -6.01 4.31
C VAL A 46 -1.17 -6.07 4.21
N PHE A 47 -1.68 -6.86 3.27
CA PHE A 47 -3.11 -6.98 3.01
C PHE A 47 -3.42 -8.26 2.23
N CYS A 48 -4.43 -9.01 2.65
CA CYS A 48 -4.95 -10.15 1.91
C CYS A 48 -6.45 -9.97 1.73
N TYR A 49 -6.94 -10.20 0.50
CA TYR A 49 -8.35 -10.20 0.18
C TYR A 49 -8.68 -11.41 -0.68
N GLU A 50 -9.55 -12.26 -0.15
CA GLU A 50 -9.93 -13.54 -0.72
C GLU A 50 -11.43 -13.77 -0.51
N ASN A 51 -12.12 -14.40 -1.47
CA ASN A 51 -13.52 -14.81 -1.30
C ASN A 51 -14.46 -13.66 -0.87
N ASN A 52 -14.23 -12.46 -1.43
CA ASN A 52 -14.95 -11.21 -1.14
C ASN A 52 -14.80 -10.69 0.31
N LYS A 53 -13.70 -11.02 0.99
CA LYS A 53 -13.43 -10.61 2.37
C LYS A 53 -11.95 -10.31 2.55
N VAL A 54 -11.66 -9.36 3.43
CA VAL A 54 -10.29 -9.14 3.93
C VAL A 54 -9.94 -10.28 4.88
N ASP A 55 -8.78 -10.91 4.71
CA ASP A 55 -8.26 -11.87 5.68
C ASP A 55 -7.37 -11.14 6.72
N PRO A 56 -7.84 -11.04 7.98
CA PRO A 56 -7.05 -10.44 9.05
C PRO A 56 -6.00 -11.38 9.65
N VAL A 57 -6.03 -12.69 9.34
CA VAL A 57 -5.11 -13.67 9.92
C VAL A 57 -3.74 -13.51 9.25
N GLY A 58 -2.69 -13.25 10.02
CA GLY A 58 -1.35 -13.04 9.46
C GLY A 58 -1.09 -11.61 8.93
N GLN A 59 -2.06 -10.71 9.02
CA GLN A 59 -1.84 -9.31 8.67
C GLN A 59 -0.94 -8.62 9.71
N ASP A 60 0.08 -7.91 9.24
CA ASP A 60 0.94 -7.11 10.12
C ASP A 60 0.11 -6.03 10.85
N PRO A 61 0.20 -5.93 12.19
CA PRO A 61 -0.62 -5.00 12.97
C PRO A 61 -0.50 -3.51 12.58
N SER A 62 0.64 -3.11 12.00
CA SER A 62 0.88 -1.73 11.56
C SER A 62 0.06 -1.34 10.33
N TYR A 63 -0.51 -2.31 9.59
CA TYR A 63 -1.34 -2.08 8.40
C TYR A 63 -2.84 -2.25 8.64
N LYS A 64 -3.22 -2.75 9.82
CA LYS A 64 -4.62 -2.95 10.17
C LYS A 64 -5.42 -1.66 10.08
N ASP A 65 -6.61 -1.74 9.47
CA ASP A 65 -7.53 -0.62 9.23
C ASP A 65 -6.95 0.52 8.37
N ARG A 66 -5.77 0.33 7.77
CA ARG A 66 -5.09 1.31 6.91
C ARG A 66 -5.09 0.94 5.43
N VAL A 67 -5.33 -0.33 5.09
CA VAL A 67 -5.28 -0.82 3.71
C VAL A 67 -6.66 -1.26 3.21
N ASP A 68 -7.04 -0.81 2.02
CA ASP A 68 -8.26 -1.22 1.32
C ASP A 68 -7.98 -1.43 -0.17
N LEU A 69 -8.75 -2.30 -0.83
CA LEU A 69 -8.75 -2.36 -2.30
C LEU A 69 -9.28 -1.06 -2.91
N LEU A 70 -8.61 -0.60 -3.97
CA LEU A 70 -9.11 0.49 -4.80
C LEU A 70 -10.35 0.05 -5.60
N ASP A 71 -10.33 -1.18 -6.10
CA ASP A 71 -11.44 -1.82 -6.81
C ASP A 71 -11.76 -3.18 -6.17
N ARG A 72 -12.99 -3.34 -5.68
CA ARG A 72 -13.47 -4.57 -5.04
C ARG A 72 -14.02 -5.59 -6.02
N GLU A 73 -14.27 -5.20 -7.26
CA GLU A 73 -14.69 -6.12 -8.32
C GLU A 73 -13.50 -6.95 -8.83
N MET A 74 -12.26 -6.45 -8.64
CA MET A 74 -11.02 -7.15 -9.00
C MET A 74 -10.96 -7.58 -10.46
N ASP A 75 -11.61 -6.83 -11.36
CA ASP A 75 -11.68 -7.07 -12.82
C ASP A 75 -10.37 -6.66 -13.55
N GLY A 76 -9.23 -6.74 -12.86
CA GLY A 76 -7.90 -6.44 -13.37
C GLY A 76 -7.19 -5.25 -12.71
N ASP A 77 -7.84 -4.56 -11.76
CA ASP A 77 -7.19 -3.58 -10.89
C ASP A 77 -7.10 -4.11 -9.45
N LEU A 78 -5.90 -4.52 -9.07
CA LEU A 78 -5.55 -5.06 -7.75
C LEU A 78 -4.87 -4.02 -6.87
N SER A 79 -4.95 -2.74 -7.25
CA SER A 79 -4.32 -1.66 -6.50
C SER A 79 -4.93 -1.53 -5.10
N VAL A 80 -4.09 -1.23 -4.12
CA VAL A 80 -4.54 -0.93 -2.74
C VAL A 80 -4.31 0.53 -2.38
N VAL A 81 -5.18 1.04 -1.53
CA VAL A 81 -5.05 2.33 -0.88
C VAL A 81 -4.49 2.10 0.51
N LEU A 82 -3.29 2.60 0.78
CA LEU A 82 -2.68 2.64 2.12
C LEU A 82 -2.88 4.05 2.71
N LYS A 83 -3.52 4.12 3.88
CA LYS A 83 -3.89 5.35 4.58
C LYS A 83 -2.94 5.65 5.74
N ASN A 84 -2.94 6.90 6.18
CA ASN A 84 -2.13 7.42 7.30
C ASN A 84 -0.66 7.07 7.11
N VAL A 85 -0.11 7.38 5.94
CA VAL A 85 1.23 6.94 5.54
C VAL A 85 2.32 7.71 6.29
N THR A 86 3.30 6.95 6.77
CA THR A 86 4.40 7.34 7.64
C THR A 86 5.73 6.91 7.03
N PRO A 87 6.87 7.49 7.48
CA PRO A 87 8.19 7.08 7.02
C PRO A 87 8.53 5.61 7.26
N ASP A 88 7.83 4.94 8.18
CA ASP A 88 8.01 3.51 8.48
C ASP A 88 7.34 2.61 7.43
N ASP A 89 6.49 3.19 6.58
CA ASP A 89 5.89 2.50 5.43
C ASP A 89 6.81 2.51 4.20
N ASN A 90 7.99 3.15 4.26
CA ASN A 90 8.99 3.05 3.19
C ASN A 90 9.42 1.59 3.00
N GLY A 91 9.46 1.13 1.75
CA GLY A 91 9.81 -0.27 1.48
C GLY A 91 9.46 -0.72 0.06
N ILE A 92 9.69 -2.00 -0.19
CA ILE A 92 9.32 -2.67 -1.44
C ILE A 92 8.10 -3.53 -1.16
N TYR A 93 7.01 -3.21 -1.84
CA TYR A 93 5.73 -3.88 -1.75
C TYR A 93 5.52 -4.77 -2.97
N GLU A 94 5.00 -5.97 -2.74
CA GLU A 94 4.75 -6.93 -3.82
C GLU A 94 3.28 -7.28 -3.89
N CYS A 95 2.75 -7.26 -5.10
CA CYS A 95 1.39 -7.71 -5.41
C CYS A 95 1.48 -9.12 -5.98
N GLN A 96 0.80 -10.07 -5.34
CA GLN A 96 0.82 -11.48 -5.73
C GLN A 96 -0.62 -11.99 -5.86
N LEU A 97 -0.83 -12.89 -6.84
CA LEU A 97 -2.06 -13.67 -6.86
C LEU A 97 -1.88 -14.83 -5.90
N GLU A 98 -2.83 -14.99 -4.98
CA GLU A 98 -2.93 -16.21 -4.20
C GLU A 98 -3.40 -17.32 -5.15
N ARG A 99 -2.42 -18.01 -5.77
CA ARG A 99 -2.63 -19.26 -6.51
C ARG A 99 -2.05 -20.37 -5.66
N GLU A 100 -2.50 -21.60 -5.87
CA GLU A 100 -1.90 -22.83 -5.32
C GLU A 100 -0.48 -23.08 -5.90
N SER A 101 0.41 -22.08 -5.86
CA SER A 101 1.81 -22.15 -6.24
C SER A 101 2.65 -22.12 -4.97
N LEU A 102 3.62 -23.04 -4.88
CA LEU A 102 4.62 -23.04 -3.81
C LEU A 102 5.63 -21.88 -3.93
N ASP A 103 5.62 -21.15 -5.06
CA ASP A 103 6.46 -19.99 -5.32
C ASP A 103 5.68 -18.97 -6.18
N PRO A 104 4.81 -18.16 -5.57
CA PRO A 104 4.05 -17.14 -6.29
C PRO A 104 4.99 -16.04 -6.81
N THR A 105 5.05 -15.88 -8.13
CA THR A 105 5.81 -14.78 -8.74
C THR A 105 5.06 -13.46 -8.57
N PRO A 106 5.68 -12.40 -8.05
CA PRO A 106 5.08 -11.07 -7.98
C PRO A 106 4.63 -10.56 -9.35
N ILE A 107 3.40 -10.05 -9.41
CA ILE A 107 2.86 -9.36 -10.60
C ILE A 107 3.58 -8.01 -10.76
N CYS A 108 3.73 -7.30 -9.65
CA CYS A 108 4.46 -6.05 -9.61
C CYS A 108 5.17 -5.89 -8.27
N SER A 109 6.36 -5.29 -8.34
CA SER A 109 7.16 -4.87 -7.20
C SER A 109 7.22 -3.34 -7.20
N ILE A 110 6.81 -2.73 -6.09
CA ILE A 110 6.63 -1.28 -5.95
C ILE A 110 7.53 -0.75 -4.84
N GLN A 111 8.48 0.09 -5.20
CA GLN A 111 9.25 0.83 -4.21
C GLN A 111 8.50 2.10 -3.80
N LEU A 112 8.10 2.16 -2.53
CA LEU A 112 7.55 3.35 -1.89
C LEU A 112 8.67 4.11 -1.18
N PHE A 113 8.87 5.38 -1.58
CA PHE A 113 9.79 6.28 -0.92
C PHE A 113 9.10 7.62 -0.59
N LEU A 114 9.11 7.98 0.69
CA LEU A 114 8.65 9.25 1.22
C LEU A 114 9.85 10.18 1.34
N SER A 115 9.89 11.20 0.49
CA SER A 115 10.93 12.23 0.57
C SER A 115 10.70 13.14 1.78
N HIS A 116 11.73 13.29 2.62
CA HIS A 116 11.71 14.18 3.79
C HIS A 116 12.26 15.58 3.51
N ASP A 117 12.91 15.81 2.36
CA ASP A 117 13.71 17.02 2.12
C ASP A 117 13.33 17.73 0.82
N LEU A 118 12.35 18.63 0.88
CA LEU A 118 12.42 19.90 0.14
C LEU A 118 11.97 21.05 1.05
N PRO A 119 12.77 22.13 1.19
CA PRO A 119 12.42 23.29 1.99
C PRO A 119 11.51 24.23 1.20
N ASP A 120 10.36 23.75 0.70
CA ASP A 120 9.28 24.64 0.27
C ASP A 120 7.91 23.97 0.37
N ARG A 121 7.14 24.45 1.36
CA ARG A 121 5.67 24.37 1.50
C ARG A 121 4.97 23.02 1.27
N SER A 122 4.70 22.39 2.41
CA SER A 122 3.46 21.67 2.76
C SER A 122 3.10 20.32 2.13
N ASN A 123 3.85 19.73 1.21
CA ASN A 123 3.50 18.41 0.66
C ASN A 123 4.71 17.47 0.69
N SER A 124 4.62 16.37 1.44
CA SER A 124 5.53 15.23 1.25
C SER A 124 5.29 14.66 -0.14
N HIS A 125 6.27 14.75 -1.04
CA HIS A 125 6.15 14.17 -2.39
C HIS A 125 6.41 12.67 -2.30
N LEU A 126 5.37 11.90 -2.67
CA LEU A 126 5.43 10.46 -2.80
C LEU A 126 6.00 10.07 -4.15
N VAL A 127 6.95 9.13 -4.16
CA VAL A 127 7.45 8.52 -5.39
C VAL A 127 7.17 7.03 -5.32
N LEU A 128 6.44 6.53 -6.33
CA LEU A 128 6.13 5.11 -6.51
C LEU A 128 6.81 4.63 -7.78
N LEU A 129 7.67 3.62 -7.65
CA LEU A 129 8.32 2.96 -8.77
C LEU A 129 7.81 1.53 -8.88
N CYS A 130 6.90 1.30 -9.81
CA CYS A 130 6.44 -0.04 -10.16
C CYS A 130 7.38 -0.66 -11.18
N ARG A 131 7.99 -1.80 -10.85
CA ARG A 131 8.69 -2.66 -11.80
C ARG A 131 7.76 -3.83 -12.12
N ARG A 132 7.44 -4.01 -13.41
CA ARG A 132 6.78 -5.22 -13.90
C ARG A 132 7.85 -6.30 -14.11
N GLN A 133 7.59 -7.50 -13.61
CA GLN A 133 8.42 -8.68 -13.81
C GLN A 133 8.07 -9.38 -15.12
#